data_AF-A0A951KG39-F1
#
_entry.id   AF-A0A951KG39-F1
#
_cell.length_a   1.000
_cell.length_b   1.000
_cell.length_c   1.000
_cell.angle_alpha   90.00
_cell.angle_beta   90.00
_cell.angle_gamma   90.00
#
_symmetry.space_group_name_H-M   'P 1'
#
loop_
_entity.id
_entity.type
_entity.pdbx_description
1 polymer ?
#
loop_
_entity_poly.entity_id
_entity_poly.type
_entity_poly.pdbx_seq_one_letter_code
_entity_poly.pdbx_strand_id
1 'polypeptide(L)'
;MNTVMYPCSCCGSRTLGAPPPGSYLICPVCFWEDLPQDQFWPVPYCRALRQAQRTFQTIGACDRHYIHDVRPAETHEQPPTGWRTIDDMSERLNLEIREAFAEVTRGAGVTLHEADVLDLYGSNEERLAARQLDTDRHWYEVPDDLIARKSSALSFLDAAGFRYYLPAYLSWTLRNYDSSDSNSIHSLLFDLALRPWQEDRTHHESTARARFGLLTTIQSQVVCRALRFLVAYCYPCVDTKLAQTALDQYWGDFCPAPAT
;
A
#
# COMPACT_ATOMS: atom_id res chain seq x y z
N MET A 1 -35.24 -0.63 21.36
CA MET A 1 -33.85 -0.15 21.22
C MET A 1 -33.49 -0.32 19.75
N ASN A 2 -33.09 0.74 19.04
CA ASN A 2 -32.61 0.58 17.67
C ASN A 2 -31.25 -0.11 17.73
N THR A 3 -31.18 -1.35 17.27
CA THR A 3 -29.91 -2.09 17.13
C THR A 3 -29.09 -1.42 16.03
N VAL A 4 -27.91 -0.92 16.35
CA VAL A 4 -26.98 -0.37 15.37
C VAL A 4 -26.38 -1.53 14.56
N MET A 5 -26.48 -1.45 13.24
CA MET A 5 -25.93 -2.45 12.32
C MET A 5 -24.68 -1.90 11.63
N TYR A 6 -23.63 -2.71 11.60
CA TYR A 6 -22.33 -2.37 11.02
C TYR A 6 -22.19 -2.97 9.60
N PRO A 7 -21.50 -2.27 8.69
CA PRO A 7 -21.30 -2.72 7.32
C PRO A 7 -20.40 -3.95 7.27
N CYS A 8 -20.77 -4.96 6.49
CA CYS A 8 -19.92 -6.11 6.20
C CYS A 8 -18.64 -5.67 5.45
N SER A 9 -17.49 -6.16 5.88
CA SER A 9 -16.20 -5.87 5.23
C SER A 9 -16.16 -6.32 3.76
N CYS A 10 -16.93 -7.35 3.38
CA CYS A 10 -16.98 -7.88 2.01
C CYS A 10 -17.94 -7.11 1.09
N CYS A 11 -19.23 -7.01 1.44
CA CYS A 11 -20.24 -6.42 0.55
C CYS A 11 -20.72 -5.01 0.95
N GLY A 12 -20.34 -4.52 2.13
CA GLY A 12 -20.75 -3.23 2.66
C GLY A 12 -22.15 -3.20 3.27
N SER A 13 -22.97 -4.23 3.09
CA SER A 13 -24.32 -4.27 3.65
C SER A 13 -24.31 -4.23 5.17
N ARG A 14 -25.22 -3.46 5.78
CA ARG A 14 -25.32 -3.28 7.23
C ARG A 14 -26.02 -4.45 7.90
N THR A 15 -25.31 -5.56 8.07
CA THR A 15 -25.86 -6.82 8.59
C THR A 15 -25.19 -7.32 9.87
N LEU A 16 -24.12 -6.67 10.33
CA LEU A 16 -23.37 -7.14 11.50
C LEU A 16 -23.88 -6.42 12.75
N GLY A 17 -24.20 -7.18 13.81
CA GLY A 17 -24.62 -6.62 15.11
C GLY A 17 -23.48 -6.11 15.98
N ALA A 18 -22.23 -6.26 15.53
CA ALA A 18 -21.02 -5.79 16.19
C ALA A 18 -20.04 -5.18 15.16
N PRO A 19 -19.14 -4.27 15.56
CA PRO A 19 -18.17 -3.68 14.65
C PRO A 19 -17.20 -4.72 14.08
N PRO A 20 -16.99 -4.77 12.75
CA PRO A 20 -15.91 -5.54 12.15
C PRO A 20 -14.56 -4.79 12.26
N PRO A 21 -13.42 -5.49 12.08
CA PRO A 21 -13.30 -6.94 11.87
C PRO A 21 -13.31 -7.74 13.18
N GLY A 22 -13.58 -9.05 13.09
CA GLY A 22 -13.46 -10.00 14.21
C GLY A 22 -14.73 -10.21 15.03
N SER A 23 -15.92 -9.92 14.47
CA SER A 23 -17.19 -10.20 15.12
C SER A 23 -17.65 -11.66 15.04
N TYR A 24 -17.02 -12.47 14.16
CA TYR A 24 -17.40 -13.86 13.83
C TYR A 24 -18.83 -14.00 13.29
N LEU A 25 -19.46 -12.90 12.92
CA LEU A 25 -20.80 -12.90 12.34
C LEU A 25 -20.72 -13.19 10.84
N ILE A 26 -21.67 -13.96 10.33
CA ILE A 26 -21.81 -14.25 8.91
C ILE A 26 -22.80 -13.25 8.31
N CYS A 27 -22.38 -12.57 7.25
CA CYS A 27 -23.25 -11.67 6.51
C CYS A 27 -24.25 -12.47 5.65
N PRO A 28 -25.57 -12.37 5.84
CA PRO A 28 -26.55 -13.10 5.03
C PRO A 28 -26.61 -12.63 3.57
N VAL A 29 -26.04 -11.46 3.25
CA VAL A 29 -26.05 -10.90 1.88
C VAL A 29 -24.95 -11.52 1.01
N CYS A 30 -23.78 -11.78 1.58
CA CYS A 30 -22.63 -12.29 0.81
C CYS A 30 -22.03 -13.57 1.38
N PHE A 31 -22.48 -14.03 2.54
CA PHE A 31 -21.96 -15.18 3.29
C PHE A 31 -20.51 -15.04 3.79
N TRP A 32 -19.96 -13.82 3.84
CA TRP A 32 -18.67 -13.57 4.47
C TRP A 32 -18.76 -13.69 5.99
N GLU A 33 -17.90 -14.52 6.59
CA GLU A 33 -17.67 -14.56 8.03
C GLU A 33 -16.65 -13.49 8.42
N ASP A 34 -17.02 -12.61 9.35
CA ASP A 34 -16.18 -11.51 9.80
C ASP A 34 -15.11 -11.98 10.80
N LEU A 35 -14.03 -12.55 10.25
CA LEU A 35 -12.86 -13.02 11.00
C LEU A 35 -11.94 -11.86 11.45
N PRO A 36 -11.12 -12.05 12.50
CA PRO A 36 -10.14 -11.06 12.91
C PRO A 36 -8.97 -10.97 11.90
N GLN A 37 -8.32 -9.80 11.83
CA GLN A 37 -7.28 -9.55 10.81
C GLN A 37 -6.01 -10.39 11.00
N ASP A 38 -5.76 -10.90 12.20
CA ASP A 38 -4.63 -11.79 12.53
C ASP A 38 -4.91 -13.26 12.21
N GLN A 39 -6.04 -13.57 11.58
CA GLN A 39 -6.34 -14.91 11.08
C GLN A 39 -5.53 -15.22 9.80
N PHE A 40 -4.87 -16.39 9.76
CA PHE A 40 -3.99 -16.82 8.66
C PHE A 40 -4.46 -18.05 7.88
N TRP A 41 -5.61 -18.64 8.23
CA TRP A 41 -6.05 -19.92 7.67
C TRP A 41 -7.30 -19.80 6.79
N PRO A 42 -7.34 -20.40 5.57
CA PRO A 42 -6.25 -21.09 4.85
C PRO A 42 -5.28 -20.13 4.14
N VAL A 43 -5.64 -18.85 4.02
CA VAL A 43 -4.81 -17.77 3.48
C VAL A 43 -4.92 -16.53 4.39
N PRO A 44 -3.96 -15.59 4.34
CA PRO A 44 -4.00 -14.36 5.13
C PRO A 44 -5.30 -13.56 4.95
N TYR A 45 -5.83 -12.98 6.04
CA TYR A 45 -7.08 -12.19 6.03
C TYR A 45 -7.15 -11.15 4.91
N CYS A 46 -6.09 -10.33 4.74
CA CYS A 46 -5.99 -9.34 3.65
C CYS A 46 -6.22 -9.94 2.25
N ARG A 47 -5.67 -11.14 1.97
CA ARG A 47 -5.86 -11.84 0.68
C ARG A 47 -7.29 -12.37 0.59
N ALA A 48 -7.77 -13.02 1.65
CA ALA A 48 -9.12 -13.58 1.70
C ALA A 48 -10.20 -12.53 1.49
N LEU A 49 -10.11 -11.40 2.21
CA LEU A 49 -11.11 -10.33 2.15
C LEU A 49 -11.11 -9.65 0.78
N ARG A 50 -9.94 -9.34 0.20
CA ARG A 50 -9.86 -8.73 -1.14
C ARG A 50 -10.43 -9.67 -2.20
N GLN A 51 -10.14 -10.97 -2.11
CA GLN A 51 -10.73 -11.98 -3.00
C GLN A 51 -12.25 -12.11 -2.81
N ALA A 52 -12.74 -12.06 -1.57
CA ALA A 52 -14.16 -12.11 -1.28
C ALA A 52 -14.93 -10.92 -1.85
N GLN A 53 -14.37 -9.70 -1.72
CA GLN A 53 -14.94 -8.49 -2.34
C GLN A 53 -15.06 -8.62 -3.86
N ARG A 54 -13.99 -9.06 -4.55
CA ARG A 54 -13.99 -9.31 -6.00
C ARG A 54 -15.04 -10.35 -6.41
N THR A 55 -15.14 -11.42 -5.64
CA THR A 55 -16.07 -12.52 -5.91
C THR A 55 -17.51 -12.03 -5.74
N PHE A 56 -17.80 -11.30 -4.67
CA PHE A 56 -19.13 -10.73 -4.43
C PHE A 56 -19.56 -9.80 -5.56
N GLN A 57 -18.68 -8.94 -6.05
CA GLN A 57 -18.96 -8.07 -7.20
C GLN A 57 -19.33 -8.85 -8.47
N THR A 58 -18.83 -10.08 -8.62
CA THR A 58 -19.03 -10.91 -9.81
C THR A 58 -20.29 -11.79 -9.71
N ILE A 59 -20.54 -12.40 -8.54
CA ILE A 59 -21.57 -13.45 -8.39
C ILE A 59 -22.54 -13.24 -7.23
N GLY A 60 -22.41 -12.16 -6.45
CA GLY A 60 -23.28 -11.87 -5.31
C GLY A 60 -22.99 -12.69 -4.05
N ALA A 61 -21.90 -13.46 -4.01
CA ALA A 61 -21.44 -14.22 -2.84
C ALA A 61 -19.92 -14.02 -2.64
N CYS A 62 -19.44 -14.16 -1.40
CA CYS A 62 -18.03 -14.01 -1.04
C CYS A 62 -17.15 -15.14 -1.60
N ASP A 63 -17.75 -16.30 -1.88
CA ASP A 63 -17.13 -17.47 -2.49
C ASP A 63 -18.17 -18.21 -3.35
N ARG A 64 -17.72 -18.90 -4.41
CA ARG A 64 -18.57 -19.70 -5.29
C ARG A 64 -19.29 -20.83 -4.55
N HIS A 65 -18.72 -21.35 -3.47
CA HIS A 65 -19.34 -22.43 -2.69
C HIS A 65 -20.64 -21.98 -2.01
N TYR A 66 -20.82 -20.68 -1.76
CA TYR A 66 -21.93 -20.13 -0.96
C TYR A 66 -23.01 -19.42 -1.77
N ILE A 67 -23.04 -19.59 -3.10
CA ILE A 67 -24.04 -18.94 -3.97
C ILE A 67 -25.49 -19.29 -3.57
N HIS A 68 -25.70 -20.44 -2.94
CA HIS A 68 -27.02 -20.88 -2.49
C HIS A 68 -27.36 -20.48 -1.05
N ASP A 69 -26.42 -19.85 -0.34
CA ASP A 69 -26.56 -19.46 1.08
C ASP A 69 -26.72 -17.94 1.26
N VAL A 70 -26.85 -17.19 0.16
CA VAL A 70 -27.01 -15.72 0.16
C VAL A 70 -28.46 -15.29 -0.07
N ARG A 71 -28.79 -14.07 0.36
CA ARG A 71 -30.02 -13.35 -0.01
C ARG A 71 -29.74 -11.92 -0.49
N PRO A 72 -30.65 -11.29 -1.24
CA PRO A 72 -30.56 -9.86 -1.53
C PRO A 72 -30.52 -9.02 -0.24
N ALA A 73 -29.78 -7.91 -0.28
CA ALA A 73 -29.81 -6.91 0.77
C ALA A 73 -31.17 -6.20 0.81
N GLU A 74 -31.70 -5.97 2.01
CA GLU A 74 -32.90 -5.17 2.19
C GLU A 74 -32.61 -3.68 1.98
N THR A 75 -33.66 -2.88 1.78
CA THR A 75 -33.53 -1.43 1.57
C THR A 75 -32.82 -0.71 2.72
N HIS A 76 -32.98 -1.19 3.96
CA HIS A 76 -32.34 -0.60 5.14
C HIS A 76 -30.91 -1.12 5.38
N GLU A 77 -30.50 -2.18 4.69
CA GLU A 77 -29.17 -2.79 4.79
C GLU A 77 -28.17 -2.22 3.76
N GLN A 78 -28.58 -1.21 2.99
CA GLN A 78 -27.73 -0.62 1.96
C GLN A 78 -26.41 -0.10 2.55
N PRO A 79 -25.28 -0.25 1.81
CA PRO A 79 -24.00 0.24 2.28
C PRO A 79 -24.03 1.72 2.67
N PRO A 80 -23.24 2.14 3.67
CA PRO A 80 -23.10 3.55 4.00
C PRO A 80 -22.59 4.35 2.78
N THR A 81 -23.01 5.61 2.68
CA THR A 81 -22.49 6.52 1.66
C THR A 81 -20.97 6.55 1.70
N GLY A 82 -20.34 6.30 0.56
CA GLY A 82 -18.89 6.29 0.44
C GLY A 82 -18.21 4.96 0.79
N TRP A 83 -18.95 3.89 1.08
CA TRP A 83 -18.38 2.54 1.18
C TRP A 83 -17.69 2.14 -0.13
N ARG A 84 -16.55 1.44 -0.02
CA ARG A 84 -15.71 1.04 -1.14
C ARG A 84 -15.04 -0.30 -0.87
N THR A 85 -14.76 -1.04 -1.93
CA THR A 85 -13.88 -2.20 -1.85
C THR A 85 -12.43 -1.78 -1.68
N ILE A 86 -11.57 -2.72 -1.28
CA ILE A 86 -10.12 -2.55 -1.20
C ILE A 86 -9.55 -2.20 -2.58
N ASP A 87 -10.06 -2.81 -3.66
CA ASP A 87 -9.64 -2.48 -5.03
C ASP A 87 -10.03 -1.05 -5.41
N ASP A 88 -11.27 -0.62 -5.15
CA ASP A 88 -11.70 0.76 -5.42
C ASP A 88 -10.85 1.78 -4.66
N MET A 89 -10.52 1.48 -3.39
CA MET A 89 -9.67 2.34 -2.57
C MET A 89 -8.23 2.38 -3.11
N SER A 90 -7.68 1.22 -3.48
CA SER A 90 -6.34 1.09 -4.07
C SER A 90 -6.24 1.83 -5.40
N GLU A 91 -7.24 1.70 -6.29
CA GLU A 91 -7.27 2.37 -7.59
C GLU A 91 -7.36 3.88 -7.44
N ARG A 92 -8.25 4.39 -6.58
CA ARG A 92 -8.34 5.83 -6.31
C ARG A 92 -7.04 6.40 -5.78
N LEU A 93 -6.39 5.69 -4.86
CA LEU A 93 -5.10 6.11 -4.33
C LEU A 93 -4.00 6.08 -5.40
N ASN A 94 -4.01 5.10 -6.30
CA ASN A 94 -3.10 5.09 -7.46
C ASN A 94 -3.33 6.29 -8.38
N LEU A 95 -4.58 6.74 -8.58
CA LEU A 95 -4.87 7.97 -9.32
C LEU A 95 -4.33 9.21 -8.60
N GLU A 96 -4.49 9.30 -7.28
CA GLU A 96 -3.92 10.40 -6.49
C GLU A 96 -2.37 10.43 -6.57
N ILE A 97 -1.72 9.26 -6.53
CA ILE A 97 -0.27 9.13 -6.77
C ILE A 97 0.06 9.62 -8.18
N ARG A 98 -0.74 9.20 -9.17
CA ARG A 98 -0.54 9.59 -10.57
C ARG A 98 -0.56 11.10 -10.75
N GLU A 99 -1.55 11.76 -10.16
CA GLU A 99 -1.71 13.21 -10.23
C GLU A 99 -0.60 13.96 -9.46
N ALA A 100 -0.30 13.54 -8.23
CA ALA A 100 0.70 14.21 -7.39
C ALA A 100 2.13 14.14 -7.94
N PHE A 101 2.42 13.12 -8.75
CA PHE A 101 3.74 12.88 -9.35
C PHE A 101 3.74 13.03 -10.88
N ALA A 102 2.68 13.58 -11.49
CA ALA A 102 2.54 13.65 -12.95
C ALA A 102 3.73 14.34 -13.64
N GLU A 103 4.16 15.48 -13.09
CA GLU A 103 5.22 16.33 -13.66
C GLU A 103 6.62 16.01 -13.14
N VAL A 104 6.79 14.90 -12.43
CA VAL A 104 8.10 14.54 -11.84
C VAL A 104 9.00 13.93 -12.91
N THR A 105 10.10 14.64 -13.20
CA THR A 105 11.19 14.14 -14.05
C THR A 105 12.37 13.67 -13.21
N ARG A 106 13.05 12.61 -13.64
CA ARG A 106 14.24 12.06 -12.95
C ARG A 106 15.43 13.02 -12.96
N GLY A 107 15.63 13.75 -14.06
CA GLY A 107 16.80 14.62 -14.23
C GLY A 107 18.11 13.86 -14.05
N ALA A 108 19.05 14.43 -13.29
CA ALA A 108 20.32 13.80 -12.94
C ALA A 108 20.22 12.81 -11.76
N GLY A 109 19.02 12.56 -11.22
CA GLY A 109 18.83 11.66 -10.08
C GLY A 109 19.33 10.25 -10.37
N VAL A 110 19.76 9.57 -9.31
CA VAL A 110 20.27 8.18 -9.36
C VAL A 110 19.18 7.25 -9.89
N THR A 111 19.54 6.37 -10.83
CA THR A 111 18.63 5.38 -11.43
C THR A 111 18.59 4.06 -10.67
N LEU A 112 17.64 3.16 -10.99
CA LEU A 112 17.55 1.86 -10.33
C LEU A 112 18.76 0.96 -10.63
N HIS A 113 19.32 1.00 -11.84
CA HIS A 113 20.54 0.24 -12.12
C HIS A 113 21.78 0.90 -11.53
N GLU A 114 21.85 2.24 -11.46
CA GLU A 114 22.92 2.91 -10.70
C GLU A 114 22.89 2.56 -9.21
N ALA A 115 21.70 2.41 -8.62
CA ALA A 115 21.54 2.04 -7.22
C ALA A 115 22.14 0.66 -6.92
N ASP A 116 21.94 -0.33 -7.80
CA ASP A 116 22.58 -1.64 -7.66
C ASP A 116 24.11 -1.56 -7.73
N VAL A 117 24.65 -0.73 -8.63
CA VAL A 117 26.11 -0.54 -8.72
C VAL A 117 26.64 0.11 -7.43
N LEU A 118 25.91 1.07 -6.86
CA LEU A 118 26.27 1.69 -5.59
C LEU A 118 26.24 0.70 -4.42
N ASP A 119 25.22 -0.16 -4.36
CA ASP A 119 25.08 -1.23 -3.36
C ASP A 119 26.28 -2.20 -3.41
N LEU A 120 26.78 -2.47 -4.62
CA LEU A 120 27.92 -3.35 -4.87
C LEU A 120 29.28 -2.63 -4.85
N TYR A 121 29.34 -1.38 -4.38
CA TYR A 121 30.57 -0.56 -4.33
C TYR A 121 31.28 -0.39 -5.68
N GLY A 122 30.52 -0.39 -6.78
CA GLY A 122 31.05 -0.27 -8.12
C GLY A 122 31.59 1.12 -8.46
N SER A 123 32.37 1.16 -9.54
CA SER A 123 33.05 2.33 -10.07
C SER A 123 32.09 3.33 -10.76
N ASN A 124 32.57 4.56 -10.96
CA ASN A 124 31.82 5.56 -11.72
C ASN A 124 31.59 5.15 -13.19
N GLU A 125 32.50 4.37 -13.78
CA GLU A 125 32.33 3.87 -15.15
C GLU A 125 31.16 2.86 -15.21
N GLU A 126 31.12 1.92 -14.26
CA GLU A 126 30.01 0.97 -14.13
C GLU A 126 28.67 1.68 -13.87
N ARG A 127 28.67 2.74 -13.06
CA ARG A 127 27.47 3.56 -12.82
C ARG A 127 26.98 4.25 -14.10
N LEU A 128 27.89 4.84 -14.87
CA LEU A 128 27.55 5.50 -16.14
C LEU A 128 27.00 4.52 -17.17
N ALA A 129 27.53 3.29 -17.21
CA ALA A 129 27.03 2.22 -18.05
C ALA A 129 25.64 1.73 -17.59
N ALA A 130 25.47 1.49 -16.28
CA ALA A 130 24.22 1.04 -15.68
C ALA A 130 23.08 2.03 -15.93
N ARG A 131 23.35 3.34 -15.83
CA ARG A 131 22.38 4.41 -16.11
C ARG A 131 21.75 4.31 -17.50
N GLN A 132 22.45 3.76 -18.49
CA GLN A 132 21.92 3.62 -19.85
C GLN A 132 20.81 2.58 -19.96
N LEU A 133 20.66 1.70 -18.96
CA LEU A 133 19.61 0.67 -18.92
C LEU A 133 18.24 1.24 -18.52
N ASP A 134 18.22 2.34 -17.76
CA ASP A 134 17.01 3.00 -17.28
C ASP A 134 16.52 4.04 -18.30
N THR A 135 15.79 3.57 -19.31
CA THR A 135 15.34 4.38 -20.47
C THR A 135 13.98 5.06 -20.29
N ASP A 136 13.31 4.79 -19.17
CA ASP A 136 12.05 5.41 -18.77
C ASP A 136 12.17 6.93 -18.69
N ARG A 137 11.17 7.63 -19.22
CA ARG A 137 11.06 9.10 -19.16
C ARG A 137 10.09 9.55 -18.08
N HIS A 138 9.12 8.70 -17.77
CA HIS A 138 8.18 8.90 -16.70
C HIS A 138 8.21 7.71 -15.75
N TRP A 139 8.06 7.98 -14.45
CA TRP A 139 8.18 6.94 -13.42
C TRP A 139 7.19 5.79 -13.57
N TYR A 140 6.07 6.03 -14.25
CA TYR A 140 5.03 5.03 -14.51
C TYR A 140 5.31 4.14 -15.73
N GLU A 141 6.39 4.41 -16.45
CA GLU A 141 6.91 3.54 -17.52
C GLU A 141 7.88 2.50 -16.96
N VAL A 142 8.33 2.66 -15.71
CA VAL A 142 9.25 1.73 -15.05
C VAL A 142 8.56 0.35 -14.95
N PRO A 143 9.16 -0.72 -15.50
CA PRO A 143 8.52 -2.02 -15.52
C PRO A 143 8.27 -2.59 -14.12
N ASP A 144 7.12 -3.22 -13.92
CA ASP A 144 6.74 -3.84 -12.64
C ASP A 144 7.73 -4.93 -12.20
N ASP A 145 8.27 -5.70 -13.13
CA ASP A 145 9.27 -6.73 -12.85
C ASP A 145 10.61 -6.12 -12.40
N LEU A 146 10.93 -4.91 -12.87
CA LEU A 146 12.09 -4.16 -12.40
C LEU A 146 11.86 -3.68 -10.96
N ILE A 147 10.71 -3.08 -10.65
CA ILE A 147 10.35 -2.68 -9.28
C ILE A 147 10.39 -3.89 -8.32
N ALA A 148 9.86 -5.03 -8.74
CA ALA A 148 9.85 -6.25 -7.94
C ALA A 148 11.25 -6.81 -7.65
N ARG A 149 12.22 -6.65 -8.58
CA ARG A 149 13.59 -7.17 -8.41
C ARG A 149 14.53 -6.20 -7.71
N LYS A 150 14.33 -4.89 -7.87
CA LYS A 150 15.23 -3.84 -7.35
C LYS A 150 14.90 -3.48 -5.90
N SER A 151 14.81 -4.47 -5.01
CA SER A 151 14.33 -4.24 -3.65
C SER A 151 15.27 -3.39 -2.80
N SER A 152 16.59 -3.35 -3.06
CA SER A 152 17.52 -2.51 -2.29
C SER A 152 17.65 -1.08 -2.82
N ALA A 153 17.15 -0.80 -4.03
CA ALA A 153 17.50 0.43 -4.76
C ALA A 153 17.16 1.72 -3.99
N LEU A 154 15.99 1.78 -3.33
CA LEU A 154 15.51 2.98 -2.62
C LEU A 154 16.51 3.53 -1.59
N SER A 155 17.29 2.66 -0.95
CA SER A 155 18.29 3.03 0.04
C SER A 155 19.49 3.80 -0.56
N PHE A 156 19.75 3.64 -1.86
CA PHE A 156 20.88 4.23 -2.59
C PHE A 156 20.48 5.38 -3.51
N LEU A 157 19.19 5.70 -3.60
CA LEU A 157 18.73 6.84 -4.39
C LEU A 157 19.09 8.16 -3.70
N ASP A 158 19.47 9.16 -4.50
CA ASP A 158 19.48 10.55 -4.05
C ASP A 158 18.05 11.11 -3.99
N ALA A 159 17.88 12.34 -3.49
CA ALA A 159 16.55 12.92 -3.34
C ALA A 159 15.78 13.02 -4.69
N ALA A 160 16.48 13.25 -5.80
CA ALA A 160 15.87 13.36 -7.12
C ALA A 160 15.41 11.99 -7.65
N GLY A 161 16.26 10.97 -7.57
CA GLY A 161 15.92 9.59 -7.90
C GLY A 161 14.81 9.06 -7.00
N PHE A 162 14.87 9.32 -5.70
CA PHE A 162 13.87 8.88 -4.74
C PHE A 162 12.50 9.48 -5.07
N ARG A 163 12.42 10.80 -5.29
CA ARG A 163 11.15 11.45 -5.69
C ARG A 163 10.58 10.87 -6.99
N TYR A 164 11.44 10.47 -7.91
CA TYR A 164 11.02 9.89 -9.19
C TYR A 164 10.53 8.44 -9.03
N TYR A 165 11.25 7.56 -8.33
CA TYR A 165 10.86 6.14 -8.23
C TYR A 165 9.87 5.83 -7.12
N LEU A 166 9.78 6.64 -6.07
CA LEU A 166 8.82 6.46 -4.96
C LEU A 166 7.38 6.19 -5.43
N PRO A 167 6.76 6.98 -6.34
CA PRO A 167 5.41 6.71 -6.82
C PRO A 167 5.29 5.36 -7.55
N ALA A 168 6.34 4.89 -8.22
CA ALA A 168 6.35 3.58 -8.87
C ALA A 168 6.31 2.44 -7.84
N TYR A 169 7.13 2.51 -6.79
CA TYR A 169 7.12 1.52 -5.69
C TYR A 169 5.81 1.53 -4.91
N LEU A 170 5.25 2.70 -4.61
CA LEU A 170 3.94 2.83 -3.96
C LEU A 170 2.84 2.21 -4.82
N SER A 171 2.77 2.58 -6.10
CA SER A 171 1.75 2.09 -7.03
C SER A 171 1.84 0.58 -7.23
N TRP A 172 3.06 0.06 -7.35
CA TRP A 172 3.30 -1.37 -7.44
C TRP A 172 2.89 -2.11 -6.15
N THR A 173 3.21 -1.56 -4.98
CA THR A 173 2.83 -2.14 -3.68
C THR A 173 1.31 -2.23 -3.53
N LEU A 174 0.58 -1.15 -3.82
CA LEU A 174 -0.89 -1.11 -3.72
C LEU A 174 -1.59 -2.14 -4.63
N ARG A 175 -0.95 -2.49 -5.76
CA ARG A 175 -1.46 -3.50 -6.70
C ARG A 175 -1.07 -4.93 -6.32
N ASN A 176 0.07 -5.13 -5.65
CA ASN A 176 0.69 -6.46 -5.54
C ASN A 176 0.92 -6.96 -4.09
N TYR A 177 0.53 -6.21 -3.06
CA TYR A 177 0.80 -6.61 -1.67
C TYR A 177 0.20 -7.96 -1.27
N ASP A 178 -0.88 -8.39 -1.91
CA ASP A 178 -1.60 -9.63 -1.64
C ASP A 178 -1.25 -10.77 -2.62
N SER A 179 -0.33 -10.55 -3.55
CA SER A 179 0.01 -11.53 -4.60
C SER A 179 1.51 -11.73 -4.82
N SER A 180 2.35 -10.76 -4.44
CA SER A 180 3.79 -10.78 -4.65
C SER A 180 4.55 -11.20 -3.39
N ASP A 181 5.61 -11.98 -3.58
CA ASP A 181 6.58 -12.37 -2.54
C ASP A 181 7.88 -11.54 -2.60
N SER A 182 7.91 -10.47 -3.41
CA SER A 182 9.10 -9.63 -3.54
C SER A 182 9.36 -8.78 -2.28
N ASN A 183 10.64 -8.68 -1.91
CA ASN A 183 11.11 -7.85 -0.80
C ASN A 183 10.91 -6.35 -1.02
N SER A 184 10.58 -5.89 -2.23
CA SER A 184 10.42 -4.47 -2.54
C SER A 184 9.36 -3.77 -1.67
N ILE A 185 8.34 -4.49 -1.22
CA ILE A 185 7.33 -3.95 -0.27
C ILE A 185 7.98 -3.69 1.09
N HIS A 186 8.70 -4.67 1.61
CA HIS A 186 9.36 -4.56 2.90
C HIS A 186 10.42 -3.44 2.87
N SER A 187 11.24 -3.41 1.81
CA SER A 187 12.25 -2.36 1.61
C SER A 187 11.64 -0.97 1.50
N LEU A 188 10.55 -0.80 0.74
CA LEU A 188 9.83 0.47 0.66
C LEU A 188 9.42 0.96 2.05
N LEU A 189 8.82 0.08 2.86
CA LEU A 189 8.42 0.45 4.22
C LEU A 189 9.62 0.74 5.11
N PHE A 190 10.71 0.01 4.96
CA PHE A 190 11.95 0.24 5.72
C PHE A 190 12.53 1.63 5.42
N ASP A 191 12.64 1.99 4.14
CA ASP A 191 13.11 3.31 3.70
C ASP A 191 12.19 4.46 4.15
N LEU A 192 10.87 4.23 4.13
CA LEU A 192 9.90 5.24 4.60
C LEU A 192 9.86 5.36 6.13
N ALA A 193 10.24 4.32 6.86
CA ALA A 193 10.20 4.27 8.32
C ALA A 193 11.40 4.93 9.01
N LEU A 194 12.38 5.43 8.26
CA LEU A 194 13.57 6.13 8.77
C LEU A 194 14.27 5.39 9.93
N ARG A 195 14.25 4.05 9.93
CA ARG A 195 14.84 3.29 11.04
C ARG A 195 16.37 3.45 11.04
N PRO A 196 16.98 3.90 12.15
CA PRO A 196 18.42 3.92 12.25
C PRO A 196 18.96 2.49 12.23
N TRP A 197 19.99 2.23 11.43
CA TRP A 197 20.80 1.03 11.59
C TRP A 197 21.48 1.12 12.96
N GLN A 198 21.41 0.04 13.73
CA GLN A 198 21.95 -0.04 15.09
C GLN A 198 23.46 0.22 15.04
N GLU A 199 23.87 1.47 15.26
CA GLU A 199 25.12 1.97 15.88
C GLU A 199 25.45 3.43 15.50
N ASP A 200 24.82 4.01 14.47
CA ASP A 200 24.98 5.44 14.12
C ASP A 200 23.63 6.12 13.81
N ARG A 201 22.97 6.59 14.87
CA ARG A 201 21.65 7.23 14.80
C ARG A 201 21.68 8.62 14.15
N THR A 202 22.78 9.36 14.22
CA THR A 202 22.79 10.77 13.82
C THR A 202 23.14 10.99 12.36
N HIS A 203 24.01 10.15 11.77
CA HIS A 203 24.42 10.34 10.38
C HIS A 203 23.46 9.69 9.36
N HIS A 204 22.82 8.57 9.73
CA HIS A 204 21.87 7.87 8.87
C HIS A 204 20.52 8.62 8.76
N GLU A 205 19.94 9.05 9.88
CA GLU A 205 18.64 9.75 9.90
C GLU A 205 18.67 11.08 9.13
N SER A 206 19.78 11.83 9.20
CA SER A 206 19.94 13.10 8.46
C SER A 206 20.03 12.90 6.95
N THR A 207 20.67 11.82 6.51
CA THR A 207 20.80 11.46 5.09
C THR A 207 19.49 10.87 4.54
N ALA A 208 18.80 10.03 5.31
CA ALA A 208 17.52 9.44 4.92
C ALA A 208 16.40 10.49 4.83
N ARG A 209 16.31 11.42 5.78
CA ARG A 209 15.37 12.55 5.70
C ARG A 209 15.68 13.50 4.56
N ALA A 210 16.95 13.69 4.21
CA ALA A 210 17.33 14.52 3.07
C ALA A 210 16.73 14.01 1.75
N ARG A 211 16.52 12.69 1.60
CA ARG A 211 15.86 12.11 0.41
C ARG A 211 14.42 12.59 0.24
N PHE A 212 13.73 12.87 1.34
CA PHE A 212 12.35 13.37 1.29
C PHE A 212 12.27 14.86 0.96
N GLY A 213 13.40 15.59 1.03
CA GLY A 213 13.44 17.05 0.94
C GLY A 213 12.97 17.65 -0.39
N LEU A 214 12.87 16.84 -1.47
CA LEU A 214 12.35 17.29 -2.76
C LEU A 214 10.85 17.03 -2.96
N LEU A 215 10.20 16.32 -2.03
CA LEU A 215 8.77 16.03 -2.10
C LEU A 215 7.96 17.30 -1.77
N THR A 216 6.94 17.55 -2.57
CA THR A 216 5.97 18.61 -2.25
C THR A 216 5.03 18.15 -1.14
N THR A 217 4.33 19.10 -0.50
CA THR A 217 3.30 18.77 0.50
C THR A 217 2.23 17.83 -0.05
N ILE A 218 1.82 18.00 -1.32
CA ILE A 218 0.83 17.14 -1.98
C ILE A 218 1.39 15.73 -2.17
N GLN A 219 2.66 15.59 -2.56
CA GLN A 219 3.32 14.29 -2.69
C GLN A 219 3.40 13.58 -1.33
N SER A 220 3.86 14.26 -0.28
CA SER A 220 3.94 13.70 1.07
C SER A 220 2.57 13.33 1.65
N GLN A 221 1.53 14.10 1.33
CA GLN A 221 0.14 13.80 1.66
C GLN A 221 -0.34 12.47 1.08
N VAL A 222 -0.02 12.21 -0.19
CA VAL A 222 -0.40 10.95 -0.85
C VAL A 222 0.40 9.77 -0.27
N VAL A 223 1.70 9.94 0.00
CA VAL A 223 2.52 8.92 0.69
C VAL A 223 1.91 8.56 2.05
N CYS A 224 1.52 9.58 2.83
CA CYS A 224 0.85 9.39 4.12
C CYS A 224 -0.45 8.59 3.99
N ARG A 225 -1.31 8.93 3.01
CA ARG A 225 -2.55 8.18 2.76
C ARG A 225 -2.28 6.74 2.32
N ALA A 226 -1.23 6.50 1.53
CA ALA A 226 -0.83 5.16 1.16
C ALA A 226 -0.37 4.33 2.35
N LEU A 227 0.46 4.87 3.23
CA LEU A 227 0.86 4.20 4.47
C LEU A 227 -0.35 3.84 5.35
N ARG A 228 -1.32 4.76 5.48
CA ARG A 228 -2.56 4.49 6.21
C ARG A 228 -3.41 3.39 5.59
N PHE A 229 -3.49 3.36 4.25
CA PHE A 229 -4.15 2.27 3.55
C PHE A 229 -3.49 0.92 3.87
N LEU A 230 -2.16 0.86 3.84
CA LEU A 230 -1.41 -0.36 4.18
C LEU A 230 -1.67 -0.82 5.62
N VAL A 231 -1.67 0.11 6.58
CA VAL A 231 -1.98 -0.20 7.99
C VAL A 231 -3.41 -0.74 8.16
N ALA A 232 -4.40 -0.13 7.49
CA ALA A 232 -5.80 -0.46 7.68
C ALA A 232 -6.24 -1.77 6.99
N TYR A 233 -5.66 -2.10 5.83
CA TYR A 233 -6.22 -3.13 4.94
C TYR A 233 -5.24 -4.23 4.52
N CYS A 234 -3.93 -4.04 4.72
CA CYS A 234 -2.93 -4.95 4.19
C CYS A 234 -2.32 -5.89 5.24
N TYR A 235 -2.76 -5.84 6.50
CA TYR A 235 -2.34 -6.85 7.49
C TYR A 235 -3.04 -8.19 7.22
N PRO A 236 -2.34 -9.34 7.31
CA PRO A 236 -0.92 -9.51 7.62
C PRO A 236 0.00 -9.68 6.40
N CYS A 237 -0.47 -9.33 5.20
CA CYS A 237 0.31 -9.39 3.96
C CYS A 237 1.51 -8.44 3.95
N VAL A 238 1.46 -7.38 4.76
CA VAL A 238 2.45 -6.31 4.82
C VAL A 238 2.88 -6.10 6.28
N ASP A 239 4.13 -5.68 6.49
CA ASP A 239 4.63 -5.25 7.80
C ASP A 239 3.99 -3.91 8.20
N THR A 240 2.75 -3.98 8.69
CA THR A 240 1.99 -2.80 9.11
C THR A 240 2.59 -2.10 10.32
N LYS A 241 3.45 -2.78 11.11
CA LYS A 241 4.20 -2.14 12.21
C LYS A 241 5.25 -1.19 11.65
N LEU A 242 5.91 -1.57 10.56
CA LEU A 242 6.87 -0.71 9.88
C LEU A 242 6.17 0.47 9.19
N ALA A 243 5.03 0.22 8.53
CA ALA A 243 4.20 1.29 7.97
C ALA A 243 3.69 2.27 9.06
N GLN A 244 3.27 1.76 10.23
CA GLN A 244 2.90 2.59 11.37
C GLN A 244 4.08 3.39 11.91
N THR A 245 5.27 2.77 11.99
CA THR A 245 6.50 3.49 12.38
C THR A 245 6.77 4.67 11.44
N ALA A 246 6.62 4.49 10.14
CA ALA A 246 6.79 5.55 9.16
C ALA A 246 5.81 6.71 9.38
N LEU A 247 4.53 6.39 9.64
CA LEU A 247 3.52 7.39 9.99
C LEU A 247 3.89 8.17 11.25
N ASP A 248 4.27 7.46 12.31
CA ASP A 248 4.57 8.08 13.62
C ASP A 248 5.81 8.98 13.58
N GLN A 249 6.79 8.67 12.73
CA GLN A 249 8.07 9.39 12.69
C GLN A 249 8.09 10.61 11.77
N TYR A 250 7.33 10.58 10.67
CA TYR A 250 7.43 11.62 9.64
C TYR A 250 6.14 11.81 8.85
N TRP A 251 5.54 10.74 8.34
CA TRP A 251 4.49 10.87 7.32
C TRP A 251 3.14 11.31 7.88
N GLY A 252 2.83 10.99 9.13
CA GLY A 252 1.54 11.24 9.77
C GLY A 252 1.15 12.73 9.82
N ASP A 253 2.13 13.62 9.90
CA ASP A 253 1.94 15.07 9.94
C ASP A 253 1.33 15.64 8.65
N PHE A 254 1.50 14.95 7.52
CA PHE A 254 1.02 15.43 6.22
C PHE A 254 -0.45 15.14 5.99
N CYS A 255 -1.03 14.16 6.67
CA CYS A 255 -2.45 13.83 6.53
C CYS A 255 -3.07 13.57 7.90
N PRO A 256 -3.30 14.57 8.77
CA PRO A 256 -3.85 14.33 10.11
C PRO A 256 -5.16 13.55 10.04
N ALA A 257 -5.38 12.65 11.00
CA ALA A 257 -6.67 11.98 11.09
C ALA A 257 -7.77 13.04 11.31
N PRO A 258 -8.97 12.89 10.72
CA PRO A 258 -10.07 13.77 11.07
C PRO A 258 -10.26 13.73 12.59
N ALA A 259 -10.41 14.90 13.21
CA ALA A 259 -10.69 14.99 14.64
C ALA A 259 -11.92 14.13 14.96
N THR A 260 -11.74 13.17 15.86
CA THR A 260 -12.77 12.25 16.35
C THR A 260 -13.92 13.00 17.01
#